data_AF-B2KCT9-F1
#
_entry.id   AF-B2KCT9-F1
#
_cell.length_a   1.000
_cell.length_b   1.000
_cell.length_c   1.000
_cell.angle_alpha   90.00
_cell.angle_beta   90.00
_cell.angle_gamma   90.00
#
_symmetry.space_group_name_H-M   'P 1'
#
loop_
_entity.id
_entity.type
_entity.pdbx_description
1 polymer ?
#
loop_
_entity_poly.entity_id
_entity_poly.type
_entity_poly.pdbx_seq_one_letter_code
_entity_poly.pdbx_strand_id
1 'polypeptide(L)'
;MKKGFTLIELLVVVLIIGILAAIALPQYTKTVEKARAAEVLASIRTLKDALEIYYMETGVYPTDPEALNVTIPISSNYDIALDNTLTNIRAVNKKGYSGYIHIRYFPKNVVSPFAGKLLCVANDASASSTALCKSLGGKSLGHYIHMSSGYIAYELN
;
A
#
# COMPACT_ATOMS: atom_id res chain seq x y z
N MET A 1 22.79 -52.95 13.68
CA MET A 1 23.72 -51.80 13.53
C MET A 1 22.91 -50.61 13.00
N LYS A 2 22.80 -49.52 13.76
CA LYS A 2 22.14 -48.30 13.27
C LYS A 2 23.10 -47.60 12.31
N LYS A 3 22.73 -47.46 11.04
CA LYS A 3 23.46 -46.59 10.09
C LYS A 3 23.33 -45.16 10.58
N GLY A 4 24.44 -44.56 11.01
CA GLY A 4 24.50 -43.13 11.32
C GLY A 4 24.59 -42.31 10.04
N PHE A 5 23.98 -41.12 10.05
CA PHE A 5 24.18 -40.12 8.99
C PHE A 5 25.65 -39.74 8.89
N THR A 6 26.15 -39.55 7.67
CA THR A 6 27.50 -39.06 7.45
C THR A 6 27.57 -37.54 7.60
N LEU A 7 28.70 -37.02 8.09
CA LEU A 7 28.91 -35.57 8.19
C LEU A 7 28.85 -34.86 6.83
N ILE A 8 29.29 -35.56 5.77
CA ILE A 8 29.25 -35.02 4.41
C ILE A 8 27.83 -34.90 3.86
N GLU A 9 26.94 -35.88 4.16
CA GLU A 9 25.52 -35.78 3.80
C GLU A 9 24.87 -34.57 4.46
N LEU A 10 25.16 -34.35 5.74
CA LEU A 10 24.57 -33.22 6.46
C LEU A 10 25.09 -31.88 5.92
N LEU A 11 26.38 -31.81 5.56
CA LEU A 11 27.02 -30.61 5.00
C LEU A 11 26.44 -30.22 3.63
N VAL A 12 26.25 -31.18 2.72
CA VAL A 12 25.66 -30.91 1.40
C VAL A 12 24.21 -30.42 1.55
N VAL A 13 23.45 -30.97 2.49
CA VAL A 13 22.06 -30.55 2.74
C VAL A 13 21.99 -29.09 3.22
N VAL A 14 22.80 -28.69 4.21
CA VAL A 14 22.79 -27.28 4.66
C VAL A 14 23.31 -26.33 3.59
N LEU A 15 24.23 -26.77 2.73
CA LEU A 15 24.69 -25.98 1.58
C LEU A 15 23.55 -25.71 0.59
N ILE A 16 22.77 -26.74 0.23
CA ILE A 16 21.63 -26.59 -0.69
C ILE A 16 20.55 -25.71 -0.06
N ILE A 17 20.20 -25.93 1.21
CA ILE A 17 19.21 -25.10 1.93
C ILE A 17 19.67 -23.64 2.00
N GLY A 18 20.97 -23.39 2.20
CA GLY A 18 21.55 -22.04 2.22
C GLY A 18 21.35 -21.30 0.89
N ILE A 19 21.59 -21.96 -0.25
CA ILE A 19 21.39 -21.37 -1.58
C ILE A 19 19.91 -21.04 -1.82
N LEU A 20 19.01 -21.98 -1.51
CA LEU A 20 17.57 -21.78 -1.68
C LEU A 20 17.04 -20.64 -0.80
N ALA A 21 17.50 -20.56 0.46
CA ALA A 21 17.10 -19.51 1.38
C ALA A 21 17.52 -18.10 0.90
N ALA A 22 18.74 -17.97 0.34
CA ALA A 22 19.26 -16.70 -0.15
C ALA A 22 18.38 -16.10 -1.28
N ILE A 23 17.81 -16.94 -2.15
CA ILE A 23 16.93 -16.52 -3.24
C ILE A 23 15.50 -16.29 -2.73
N ALA A 24 15.00 -17.18 -1.86
CA ALA A 24 13.61 -17.17 -1.42
C ALA A 24 13.27 -15.98 -0.49
N LEU A 25 14.17 -15.61 0.43
CA LEU A 25 13.92 -14.56 1.41
C LEU A 25 13.57 -13.18 0.82
N PRO A 26 14.32 -12.60 -0.14
CA PRO A 26 13.97 -11.30 -0.71
C PRO A 26 12.67 -11.34 -1.53
N GLN A 27 12.32 -12.48 -2.13
CA GLN A 27 11.05 -12.64 -2.83
C GLN A 27 9.88 -12.74 -1.85
N TYR A 28 10.06 -13.48 -0.75
CA TYR A 28 9.06 -13.63 0.29
C TYR A 28 8.68 -12.28 0.91
N THR A 29 9.66 -11.45 1.26
CA THR A 29 9.40 -10.12 1.84
C THR A 29 8.60 -9.22 0.91
N LYS A 30 8.91 -9.21 -0.39
CA LYS A 30 8.15 -8.44 -1.41
C LYS A 30 6.69 -8.92 -1.49
N THR A 31 6.45 -10.22 -1.48
CA THR A 31 5.09 -10.79 -1.51
C THR A 31 4.31 -10.42 -0.26
N VAL A 32 4.93 -10.48 0.92
CA VAL A 32 4.28 -10.09 2.18
C VAL A 32 3.91 -8.61 2.18
N GLU A 33 4.80 -7.73 1.73
CA GLU A 33 4.51 -6.29 1.62
C GLU A 33 3.39 -6.02 0.59
N LYS A 34 3.35 -6.76 -0.52
CA LYS A 34 2.24 -6.70 -1.48
C LYS A 34 0.91 -7.09 -0.85
N ALA A 35 0.88 -8.18 -0.09
CA ALA A 35 -0.33 -8.62 0.60
C ALA A 35 -0.84 -7.58 1.60
N ARG A 36 0.06 -6.99 2.40
CA ARG A 36 -0.27 -5.89 3.33
C ARG A 36 -0.83 -4.66 2.62
N ALA A 37 -0.22 -4.28 1.51
CA ALA A 37 -0.70 -3.14 0.71
C ALA A 37 -2.07 -3.43 0.08
N ALA A 38 -2.32 -4.67 -0.37
CA ALA A 38 -3.61 -5.08 -0.92
C ALA A 38 -4.74 -5.12 0.13
N GLU A 39 -4.44 -5.54 1.36
CA GLU A 39 -5.36 -5.48 2.51
C GLU A 39 -5.80 -4.05 2.80
N VAL A 40 -4.84 -3.12 2.83
CA VAL A 40 -5.10 -1.70 3.05
C VAL A 40 -5.83 -1.06 1.86
N LEU A 41 -5.54 -1.53 0.64
CA LEU A 41 -6.30 -1.11 -0.54
C LEU A 41 -7.78 -1.49 -0.43
N ALA A 42 -8.09 -2.72 0.02
CA ALA A 42 -9.47 -3.15 0.25
C ALA A 42 -10.16 -2.32 1.35
N SER A 43 -9.43 -2.01 2.41
CA SER A 43 -9.87 -1.11 3.47
C SER A 43 -10.23 0.28 2.94
N ILE A 44 -9.37 0.87 2.11
CA ILE A 44 -9.65 2.18 1.49
C ILE A 44 -10.85 2.12 0.55
N ARG A 45 -11.02 1.04 -0.23
CA ARG A 45 -12.20 0.90 -1.09
C ARG A 45 -13.51 0.92 -0.29
N THR A 46 -13.53 0.23 0.85
CA THR A 46 -14.69 0.24 1.76
C THR A 46 -14.98 1.64 2.29
N LEU A 47 -13.94 2.39 2.69
CA LEU A 47 -14.07 3.77 3.14
C LEU A 47 -14.51 4.72 2.01
N LYS A 48 -13.99 4.52 0.79
CA LYS A 48 -14.40 5.25 -0.41
C LYS A 48 -15.90 5.06 -0.65
N ASP A 49 -16.38 3.82 -0.62
CA ASP A 49 -17.79 3.53 -0.89
C ASP A 49 -18.68 4.20 0.16
N ALA A 50 -18.27 4.18 1.44
CA ALA A 50 -18.96 4.91 2.50
C ALA A 50 -18.98 6.43 2.26
N LEU A 51 -17.86 7.03 1.81
CA LEU A 51 -17.80 8.45 1.48
C LEU A 51 -18.74 8.81 0.33
N GLU A 52 -18.79 7.98 -0.70
CA GLU A 52 -19.69 8.19 -1.84
C GLU A 52 -21.16 8.10 -1.41
N ILE A 53 -21.52 7.14 -0.54
CA ILE A 53 -22.87 7.01 0.01
C ILE A 53 -23.24 8.26 0.81
N TYR A 54 -22.37 8.71 1.71
CA TYR A 54 -22.61 9.92 2.51
C TYR A 54 -22.82 11.16 1.63
N TYR A 55 -22.02 11.30 0.57
CA TYR A 55 -22.18 12.38 -0.41
C TYR A 55 -23.51 12.28 -1.16
N MET A 56 -23.96 11.07 -1.53
CA MET A 56 -25.26 10.88 -2.18
C MET A 56 -26.44 11.26 -1.28
N GLU A 57 -26.32 11.07 0.03
CA GLU A 57 -27.38 11.42 0.99
C GLU A 57 -27.40 12.91 1.36
N THR A 58 -26.23 13.52 1.54
CA THR A 58 -26.11 14.87 2.11
C THR A 58 -25.71 15.94 1.09
N GLY A 59 -25.23 15.54 -0.09
CA GLY A 59 -24.71 16.43 -1.13
C GLY A 59 -23.31 16.99 -0.85
N VAL A 60 -22.68 16.61 0.27
CA VAL A 60 -21.35 17.07 0.68
C VAL A 60 -20.53 15.91 1.26
N TYR A 61 -19.20 15.91 1.11
CA TYR A 61 -18.36 14.92 1.80
C TYR A 61 -18.15 15.37 3.25
N PRO A 62 -17.98 14.44 4.20
CA PRO A 62 -17.79 14.79 5.59
C PRO A 62 -16.44 15.45 5.81
N THR A 63 -16.43 16.51 6.61
CA THR A 63 -15.21 17.17 7.10
C THR A 63 -14.69 16.53 8.38
N ASP A 64 -15.55 15.77 9.07
CA ASP A 64 -15.26 15.02 10.28
C ASP A 64 -15.31 13.51 10.01
N PRO A 65 -14.24 12.75 10.28
CA PRO A 65 -14.25 11.29 10.16
C PRO A 65 -15.39 10.61 10.93
N GLU A 66 -15.82 11.17 12.07
CA GLU A 66 -16.90 10.60 12.89
C GLU A 66 -18.27 10.64 12.19
N ALA A 67 -18.48 11.61 11.28
CA ALA A 67 -19.71 11.73 10.52
C ALA A 67 -19.95 10.55 9.56
N LEU A 68 -18.89 9.82 9.20
CA LEU A 68 -19.01 8.65 8.33
C LEU A 68 -19.60 7.44 9.08
N ASN A 69 -19.59 7.44 10.42
CA ASN A 69 -20.01 6.33 11.27
C ASN A 69 -19.42 4.97 10.84
N VAL A 70 -18.20 4.98 10.27
CA VAL A 70 -17.46 3.80 9.85
C VAL A 70 -16.24 3.63 10.72
N THR A 71 -16.02 2.41 11.21
CA THR A 71 -14.78 2.07 11.89
C THR A 71 -13.64 2.03 10.88
N ILE A 72 -12.66 2.90 11.06
CA ILE A 72 -11.44 2.86 10.24
C ILE A 72 -10.70 1.55 10.57
N PRO A 73 -10.51 0.64 9.61
CA PRO A 73 -9.84 -0.62 9.86
C PRO A 73 -8.39 -0.38 10.28
N ILE A 74 -8.03 -0.94 11.43
CA ILE A 74 -6.69 -0.79 11.99
C ILE A 74 -5.75 -1.71 11.23
N SER A 75 -4.75 -1.15 10.56
CA SER A 75 -3.63 -1.93 10.03
C SER A 75 -2.43 -1.82 10.98
N SER A 76 -1.77 -2.94 11.24
CA SER A 76 -0.53 -2.96 12.01
C SER A 76 0.63 -2.29 11.25
N ASN A 77 0.57 -2.27 9.92
CA ASN A 77 1.65 -1.78 9.05
C ASN A 77 1.32 -0.46 8.36
N TYR A 78 0.05 -0.03 8.37
CA TYR A 78 -0.38 1.24 7.79
C TYR A 78 -1.21 2.05 8.77
N ASP A 79 -1.00 3.37 8.77
CA ASP A 79 -1.89 4.33 9.39
C ASP A 79 -2.85 4.84 8.33
N ILE A 80 -4.14 4.60 8.53
CA ILE A 80 -5.23 5.04 7.65
C ILE A 80 -5.91 6.23 8.32
N ALA A 81 -6.09 7.32 7.59
CA ALA A 81 -6.74 8.52 8.07
C ALA A 81 -7.58 9.18 6.96
N LEU A 82 -8.63 9.89 7.37
CA LEU A 82 -9.29 10.88 6.53
C LEU A 82 -8.59 12.23 6.73
N ASP A 83 -8.15 12.83 5.63
CA ASP A 83 -7.51 14.13 5.61
C ASP A 83 -8.57 15.21 5.44
N ASN A 84 -8.87 15.93 6.53
CA ASN A 84 -9.90 16.97 6.58
C ASN A 84 -9.58 18.23 5.77
N THR A 85 -8.32 18.44 5.35
CA THR A 85 -7.95 19.63 4.55
C THR A 85 -8.21 19.47 3.06
N LEU A 86 -8.24 18.22 2.58
CA LEU A 86 -8.46 17.90 1.16
C LEU A 86 -9.56 16.83 0.97
N THR A 87 -10.28 16.48 2.05
CA THR A 87 -11.32 15.43 2.11
C THR A 87 -10.87 14.09 1.51
N ASN A 88 -9.58 13.76 1.55
CA ASN A 88 -9.06 12.53 0.94
C ASN A 88 -8.91 11.41 1.96
N ILE A 89 -8.96 10.15 1.52
CA ILE A 89 -8.52 9.02 2.35
C ILE A 89 -7.06 8.79 2.07
N ARG A 90 -6.26 8.60 3.12
CA ARG A 90 -4.83 8.33 3.02
C ARG A 90 -4.45 7.16 3.90
N ALA A 91 -3.75 6.19 3.32
CA ALA A 91 -2.99 5.20 4.08
C ALA A 91 -1.48 5.37 3.85
N VAL A 92 -0.73 5.36 4.95
CA VAL A 92 0.73 5.52 4.98
C VAL A 92 1.32 4.35 5.73
N ASN A 93 2.37 3.75 5.19
CA ASN A 93 3.06 2.69 5.91
C ASN A 93 3.83 3.25 7.13
N LYS A 94 3.66 2.61 8.29
CA LYS A 94 4.12 3.10 9.61
C LYS A 94 5.63 3.20 9.76
N LYS A 95 6.40 2.54 8.91
CA LYS A 95 7.86 2.59 8.98
C LYS A 95 8.42 3.96 8.48
N GLY A 96 7.55 4.94 8.13
CA GLY A 96 7.78 6.40 8.15
C GLY A 96 8.33 7.08 6.88
N TYR A 97 7.56 7.90 6.17
CA TYR A 97 7.87 8.82 5.02
C TYR A 97 9.02 8.54 4.01
N SER A 98 10.26 8.28 4.44
CA SER A 98 11.48 8.24 3.61
C SER A 98 11.60 7.04 2.65
N GLY A 99 10.64 6.11 2.65
CA GLY A 99 10.66 4.92 1.78
C GLY A 99 9.29 4.38 1.38
N TYR A 100 8.22 5.16 1.53
CA TYR A 100 6.86 4.62 1.59
C TYR A 100 5.97 4.99 0.44
N ILE A 101 5.06 4.05 0.21
CA ILE A 101 3.96 4.17 -0.71
C ILE A 101 2.78 4.79 0.04
N HIS A 102 2.10 5.73 -0.60
CA HIS A 102 0.82 6.23 -0.14
C HIS A 102 -0.29 5.64 -0.98
N ILE A 103 -1.26 4.99 -0.34
CA ILE A 103 -2.51 4.68 -1.01
C ILE A 103 -3.47 5.81 -0.67
N ARG A 104 -3.99 6.50 -1.69
CA ARG A 104 -4.83 7.69 -1.52
C ARG A 104 -6.10 7.59 -2.35
N TYR A 105 -7.23 7.99 -1.80
CA TYR A 105 -8.45 8.19 -2.56
C TYR A 105 -8.84 9.65 -2.53
N PHE A 106 -9.11 10.22 -3.71
CA PHE A 106 -9.61 11.58 -3.88
C PHE A 106 -11.10 11.52 -4.21
N PRO A 107 -11.97 12.16 -3.41
CA PRO A 107 -13.39 12.28 -3.75
C PRO A 107 -13.61 13.01 -5.08
N LYS A 108 -14.80 12.87 -5.66
CA LYS A 108 -15.07 13.41 -7.02
C LYS A 108 -15.21 14.93 -7.07
N ASN A 109 -15.58 15.57 -5.96
CA ASN A 109 -15.85 17.01 -5.92
C ASN A 109 -14.62 17.85 -5.55
N VAL A 110 -13.46 17.24 -5.30
CA VAL A 110 -12.24 17.96 -4.96
C VAL A 110 -11.63 18.58 -6.21
N VAL A 111 -11.08 19.79 -6.10
CA VAL A 111 -10.40 20.47 -7.21
C VAL A 111 -8.98 19.91 -7.35
N SER A 112 -8.88 18.70 -7.89
CA SER A 112 -7.60 18.04 -8.17
C SER A 112 -7.67 17.25 -9.49
N PRO A 113 -6.54 17.08 -10.21
CA PRO A 113 -6.48 16.21 -11.39
C PRO A 113 -6.71 14.72 -11.07
N PHE A 114 -6.80 14.40 -9.78
CA PHE A 114 -6.98 13.06 -9.25
C PHE A 114 -8.39 12.81 -8.73
N ALA A 115 -9.32 13.76 -8.89
CA ALA A 115 -10.68 13.63 -8.40
C ALA A 115 -11.34 12.31 -8.86
N GLY A 116 -11.94 11.59 -7.91
CA GLY A 116 -12.55 10.28 -8.12
C GLY A 116 -11.57 9.10 -8.24
N LYS A 117 -10.25 9.35 -8.23
CA LYS A 117 -9.23 8.33 -8.44
C LYS A 117 -8.69 7.76 -7.14
N LEU A 118 -8.40 6.47 -7.19
CA LEU A 118 -7.63 5.75 -6.19
C LEU A 118 -6.19 5.66 -6.69
N LEU A 119 -5.24 6.14 -5.90
CA LEU A 119 -3.84 6.27 -6.28
C LEU A 119 -2.94 5.46 -5.36
N CYS A 120 -1.88 4.92 -5.95
CA CYS A 120 -0.68 4.46 -5.27
C CYS A 120 0.44 5.44 -5.61
N VAL A 121 0.98 6.16 -4.64
CA VAL A 121 2.06 7.13 -4.81
C VAL A 121 3.34 6.49 -4.30
N ALA A 122 4.34 6.34 -5.16
CA ALA A 122 5.62 5.74 -4.85
C ALA A 122 6.75 6.76 -4.96
N ASN A 123 7.81 6.59 -4.17
CA ASN A 123 9.03 7.38 -4.30
C ASN A 123 9.77 6.93 -5.58
N ASP A 124 10.11 7.88 -6.45
CA ASP A 124 10.70 7.59 -7.76
C ASP A 124 12.15 7.06 -7.69
N ALA A 125 12.89 7.39 -6.63
CA ALA A 125 14.20 6.86 -6.34
C ALA A 125 14.16 5.41 -5.80
N SER A 126 12.99 4.92 -5.36
CA SER A 126 12.84 3.58 -4.80
C SER A 126 12.20 2.60 -5.80
N ALA A 127 13.03 1.75 -6.40
CA ALA A 127 12.60 0.66 -7.28
C ALA A 127 11.60 -0.28 -6.62
N SER A 128 11.74 -0.54 -5.31
CA SER A 128 10.81 -1.38 -4.55
C SER A 128 9.42 -0.74 -4.46
N SER A 129 9.34 0.57 -4.23
CA SER A 129 8.05 1.25 -4.06
C SER A 129 7.28 1.36 -5.39
N THR A 130 7.99 1.67 -6.48
CA THR A 130 7.40 1.74 -7.82
C THR A 130 6.98 0.35 -8.31
N ALA A 131 7.78 -0.69 -8.05
CA ALA A 131 7.42 -2.08 -8.35
C ALA A 131 6.17 -2.53 -7.58
N LEU A 132 6.05 -2.16 -6.31
CA LEU A 132 4.88 -2.49 -5.50
C LEU A 132 3.61 -1.81 -6.04
N CYS A 133 3.63 -0.51 -6.35
CA CYS A 133 2.47 0.16 -6.97
C CYS A 133 2.05 -0.48 -8.31
N LYS A 134 3.01 -0.83 -9.16
CA LYS A 134 2.72 -1.56 -10.40
C LYS A 134 2.13 -2.95 -10.13
N SER A 135 2.63 -3.65 -9.12
CA SER A 135 2.15 -4.99 -8.75
C SER A 135 0.71 -4.99 -8.21
N LEU A 136 0.23 -3.85 -7.70
CA LEU A 136 -1.17 -3.63 -7.29
C LEU A 136 -2.09 -3.29 -8.48
N GLY A 137 -1.57 -3.31 -9.71
CA GLY A 137 -2.32 -2.96 -10.92
C GLY A 137 -2.22 -1.47 -11.29
N GLY A 138 -1.30 -0.72 -10.68
CA GLY A 138 -1.19 0.71 -10.87
C GLY A 138 -0.72 1.14 -12.26
N LYS A 139 -1.48 2.03 -12.92
CA LYS A 139 -1.10 2.70 -14.17
C LYS A 139 -0.46 4.05 -13.87
N SER A 140 0.78 4.26 -14.33
CA SER A 140 1.51 5.51 -14.07
C SER A 140 0.77 6.73 -14.61
N LEU A 141 0.57 7.74 -13.75
CA LEU A 141 0.06 9.07 -14.07
C LEU A 141 1.16 10.13 -14.15
N GLY A 142 2.40 9.78 -13.79
CA GLY A 142 3.54 10.70 -13.78
C GLY A 142 3.82 11.29 -12.40
N HIS A 143 4.57 12.40 -12.36
CA HIS A 143 5.03 13.00 -11.11
C HIS A 143 3.86 13.51 -10.26
N TYR A 144 3.93 13.21 -8.96
CA TYR A 144 2.94 13.59 -7.98
C TYR A 144 3.33 14.90 -7.28
N ILE A 145 2.66 15.99 -7.65
CA ILE A 145 3.02 17.36 -7.26
C ILE A 145 2.55 17.79 -5.86
N HIS A 146 1.74 16.97 -5.16
CA HIS A 146 1.20 17.30 -3.83
C HIS A 146 2.11 16.87 -2.67
N MET A 147 3.32 16.40 -2.97
CA MET A 147 4.38 16.09 -2.01
C MET A 147 5.68 16.72 -2.50
N SER A 148 6.75 16.72 -1.69
CA SER A 148 8.08 17.13 -2.16
C SER A 148 8.40 16.41 -3.48
N SER A 149 9.15 17.05 -4.37
CA SER A 149 9.64 16.40 -5.59
C SER A 149 10.24 15.01 -5.29
N GLY A 150 10.08 14.05 -6.21
CA GLY A 150 10.55 12.67 -6.02
C GLY A 150 9.48 11.59 -5.84
N TYR A 151 8.22 11.85 -6.25
CA TYR A 151 7.15 10.85 -6.19
C TYR A 151 6.41 10.73 -7.52
N ILE A 152 5.97 9.52 -7.84
CA ILE A 152 5.16 9.18 -9.01
C ILE A 152 3.83 8.58 -8.54
N ALA A 153 2.73 9.06 -9.12
CA ALA A 153 1.40 8.52 -8.88
C ALA A 153 1.07 7.41 -9.88
N TYR A 154 0.42 6.37 -9.39
CA TYR A 154 -0.15 5.28 -10.17
C TYR A 154 -1.64 5.18 -9.87
N GLU A 155 -2.48 5.25 -10.89
CA GLU A 155 -3.93 5.03 -10.76
C GLU A 155 -4.20 3.54 -10.54
N LEU A 156 -4.89 3.22 -9.45
CA LEU A 156 -5.36 1.89 -9.10
C LEU A 156 -6.81 1.75 -9.56
N ASN A 157 -7.09 0.68 -10.30
CA ASN A 157 -8.46 0.27 -10.64
C ASN A 157 -9.16 -0.38 -9.44
#